data_AF-A0A975LA12-F1
#
_entry.id   AF-A0A975LA12-F1
#
_cell.length_a   1.000
_cell.length_b   1.000
_cell.length_c   1.000
_cell.angle_alpha   90.00
_cell.angle_beta   90.00
_cell.angle_gamma   90.00
#
_symmetry.space_group_name_H-M   'P 1'
#
loop_
_entity.id
_entity.type
_entity.pdbx_description
1 polymer ?
#
loop_
_entity_poly.entity_id
_entity_poly.type
_entity_poly.pdbx_seq_one_letter_code
_entity_poly.pdbx_strand_id
1 'polypeptide(L)'
;MSALWVIVAVLLGVAALLCTARLLLGPSILDRALSVDVLLASALTGLGAYAAYFRDPTILPILLVLSLLGFVGSISISKFVARRPEEHVRPEDTIHPGTKGEGESSE
;
A
#
# COMPACT_ATOMS: atom_id res chain seq x y z
N MET A 1 -33.42 -5.25 11.70
CA MET A 1 -32.33 -6.10 11.17
C MET A 1 -31.95 -5.73 9.73
N SER A 2 -32.91 -5.33 8.88
CA SER A 2 -32.63 -4.82 7.52
C SER A 2 -31.80 -3.53 7.49
N ALA A 3 -32.08 -2.56 8.37
CA ALA A 3 -31.35 -1.28 8.43
C ALA A 3 -29.85 -1.47 8.66
N LEU A 4 -29.46 -2.38 9.57
CA LEU A 4 -28.05 -2.71 9.82
C LEU A 4 -27.37 -3.24 8.56
N TRP A 5 -28.04 -4.14 7.84
CA TRP A 5 -27.50 -4.71 6.61
C TRP A 5 -27.28 -3.64 5.53
N VAL A 6 -28.25 -2.74 5.37
CA VAL A 6 -28.14 -1.60 4.44
C VAL A 6 -26.98 -0.68 4.83
N ILE A 7 -26.81 -0.36 6.12
CA ILE A 7 -25.70 0.47 6.61
C ILE A 7 -24.36 -0.19 6.30
N VAL A 8 -24.21 -1.48 6.58
CA VAL A 8 -22.98 -2.24 6.28
C VAL A 8 -22.70 -2.23 4.78
N ALA A 9 -23.71 -2.50 3.95
CA ALA A 9 -23.55 -2.51 2.49
C ALA A 9 -23.15 -1.14 1.94
N VAL A 10 -23.75 -0.05 2.45
CA VAL A 10 -23.39 1.33 2.06
C VAL A 10 -21.98 1.65 2.49
N LEU A 11 -21.58 1.36 3.74
CA LEU A 11 -20.23 1.64 4.23
C LEU A 11 -19.17 0.86 3.43
N LEU A 12 -19.41 -0.42 3.15
CA LEU A 12 -18.50 -1.23 2.33
C LEU A 12 -18.45 -0.75 0.88
N GLY A 13 -19.59 -0.34 0.31
CA GLY A 13 -19.65 0.24 -1.03
C GLY A 13 -18.86 1.55 -1.12
N VAL A 14 -19.00 2.44 -0.14
CA VAL A 14 -18.22 3.68 -0.05
C VAL A 14 -16.73 3.37 0.12
N ALA A 15 -16.37 2.45 1.00
CA ALA A 15 -14.99 2.03 1.20
C ALA A 15 -14.38 1.46 -0.10
N ALA A 16 -15.11 0.59 -0.81
CA ALA A 16 -14.67 0.04 -2.08
C ALA A 16 -14.46 1.13 -3.13
N LEU A 17 -15.40 2.07 -3.27
CA LEU A 17 -15.27 3.20 -4.21
C LEU A 17 -14.06 4.08 -3.88
N LEU A 18 -13.84 4.40 -2.61
CA LEU A 18 -12.68 5.19 -2.18
C LEU A 18 -11.36 4.46 -2.44
N CYS A 19 -11.30 3.16 -2.14
CA CYS A 19 -10.13 2.34 -2.43
C CYS A 19 -9.86 2.22 -3.93
N THR A 20 -10.90 2.04 -4.76
CA THR A 20 -10.74 2.02 -6.22
C THR A 20 -10.28 3.37 -6.74
N ALA A 21 -10.83 4.49 -6.24
CA ALA A 21 -10.36 5.82 -6.59
C ALA A 21 -8.87 6.00 -6.22
N ARG A 22 -8.47 5.60 -5.00
CA ARG A 22 -7.08 5.67 -4.55
C ARG A 22 -6.14 4.75 -5.35
N LEU A 23 -6.62 3.57 -5.74
CA LEU A 23 -5.89 2.65 -6.61
C LEU A 23 -5.60 3.26 -7.99
N LEU A 24 -6.57 3.98 -8.56
CA LEU A 24 -6.44 4.59 -9.89
C LEU A 24 -5.62 5.90 -9.85
N LEU A 25 -5.85 6.77 -8.86
CA LEU A 25 -5.21 8.08 -8.76
C LEU A 25 -3.89 8.07 -7.95
N GLY A 26 -3.57 6.96 -7.29
CA GLY A 26 -2.42 6.85 -6.39
C GLY A 26 -1.08 7.16 -7.08
N PRO A 27 -0.26 8.09 -6.54
CA PRO A 27 1.00 8.50 -7.16
C PRO A 27 2.15 7.50 -6.91
N SER A 28 2.09 6.72 -5.82
CA SER A 28 3.12 5.75 -5.47
C SER A 28 2.64 4.31 -5.66
N ILE A 29 3.56 3.42 -6.06
CA ILE A 29 3.30 1.98 -6.19
C ILE A 29 2.86 1.39 -4.84
N LEU A 30 3.44 1.87 -3.74
CA LEU A 30 3.06 1.45 -2.39
C LEU A 30 1.61 1.80 -2.06
N ASP A 31 1.18 3.01 -2.40
CA ASP A 31 -0.20 3.47 -2.15
C ASP A 31 -1.23 2.67 -2.95
N ARG A 32 -0.91 2.37 -4.21
CA ARG A 32 -1.72 1.47 -5.05
C ARG A 32 -1.80 0.08 -4.44
N ALA A 33 -0.68 -0.46 -4.00
CA ALA A 33 -0.63 -1.80 -3.45
C ALA A 33 -1.39 -1.92 -2.11
N LEU A 34 -1.28 -0.91 -1.24
CA LEU A 34 -2.10 -0.81 -0.03
C LEU A 34 -3.60 -0.66 -0.37
N SER A 35 -3.95 0.09 -1.41
CA SER A 35 -5.35 0.22 -1.84
C SER A 35 -5.96 -1.11 -2.27
N VAL A 36 -5.19 -1.99 -2.93
CA VAL A 36 -5.63 -3.35 -3.27
C VAL A 36 -5.83 -4.21 -2.02
N ASP A 37 -4.93 -4.12 -1.04
CA ASP A 37 -5.04 -4.87 0.21
C ASP A 37 -6.30 -4.48 1.00
N VAL A 38 -6.56 -3.17 1.14
CA VAL A 38 -7.78 -2.67 1.79
C VAL A 38 -9.04 -3.05 0.99
N LEU A 39 -8.98 -3.06 -0.34
CA LEU A 39 -10.10 -3.51 -1.18
C LEU A 39 -10.41 -5.00 -0.95
N LEU A 40 -9.38 -5.84 -0.84
CA LEU A 40 -9.49 -7.24 -0.46
C LEU A 40 -10.09 -7.40 0.94
N ALA A 41 -9.63 -6.62 1.92
CA ALA A 41 -10.17 -6.63 3.29
C ALA A 41 -11.65 -6.19 3.34
N SER A 42 -12.04 -5.21 2.52
CA SER A 42 -13.42 -4.77 2.38
C SER A 42 -14.31 -5.89 1.78
N ALA A 43 -13.84 -6.56 0.72
CA ALA A 43 -14.52 -7.71 0.13
C ALA A 43 -14.68 -8.88 1.13
N LEU A 44 -13.61 -9.20 1.88
CA LEU A 44 -13.64 -10.18 2.97
C LEU A 44 -14.70 -9.83 4.03
N THR A 45 -14.77 -8.56 4.43
CA THR A 45 -15.75 -8.08 5.41
C THR A 45 -17.18 -8.22 4.88
N GLY A 46 -17.40 -7.92 3.60
CA GLY A 46 -18.71 -8.10 2.94
C GLY A 46 -19.15 -9.56 2.86
N LEU A 47 -18.27 -10.47 2.43
CA LEU A 47 -18.56 -11.91 2.42
C LEU A 47 -18.76 -12.46 3.83
N GLY A 48 -18.01 -11.97 4.82
CA GLY A 48 -18.17 -12.35 6.22
C GLY A 48 -19.52 -11.92 6.78
N ALA A 49 -19.94 -10.68 6.51
CA ALA A 49 -21.26 -10.18 6.89
C ALA A 49 -22.38 -10.97 6.20
N TYR A 50 -22.20 -11.34 4.92
CA TYR A 50 -23.11 -12.22 4.19
C TYR A 50 -23.23 -13.59 4.86
N ALA A 51 -22.10 -14.26 5.11
CA ALA A 51 -22.07 -15.57 5.76
C ALA A 51 -22.73 -15.54 7.16
N ALA A 52 -22.48 -14.48 7.94
CA ALA A 52 -23.09 -14.29 9.26
C ALA A 52 -24.61 -14.08 9.19
N TYR A 53 -25.09 -13.35 8.18
CA TYR A 53 -26.52 -13.05 8.02
C TYR A 53 -27.32 -14.26 7.52
N PHE A 54 -26.82 -14.93 6.47
CA PHE A 54 -27.49 -16.08 5.88
C PHE A 54 -27.22 -17.39 6.62
N ARG A 55 -26.26 -17.39 7.56
CA ARG A 55 -25.79 -18.59 8.30
C ARG A 55 -25.36 -19.71 7.37
N ASP A 56 -24.76 -19.35 6.25
CA ASP A 56 -24.24 -20.27 5.25
C ASP A 56 -22.71 -20.35 5.35
N PRO A 57 -22.15 -21.48 5.84
CA PRO A 57 -20.72 -21.65 6.01
C PRO A 57 -19.98 -21.95 4.70
N THR A 58 -20.68 -22.12 3.57
CA THR A 58 -20.07 -22.44 2.28
C THR A 58 -19.10 -21.36 1.79
N ILE A 59 -19.23 -20.13 2.32
CA ILE A 59 -18.37 -18.98 2.02
C ILE A 59 -17.07 -18.99 2.84
N LEU A 60 -16.99 -19.76 3.95
CA LEU A 60 -15.81 -19.76 4.84
C LEU A 60 -14.50 -20.16 4.15
N PRO A 61 -14.46 -21.18 3.25
CA PRO A 61 -13.24 -21.48 2.50
C PRO A 61 -12.81 -20.33 1.58
N ILE A 62 -13.75 -19.59 1.01
CA ILE A 62 -13.46 -18.42 0.17
C ILE A 62 -12.81 -17.31 1.03
N LEU A 63 -13.37 -17.06 2.21
CA LEU A 63 -12.80 -16.11 3.18
C LEU A 63 -11.38 -16.51 3.59
N LEU A 64 -11.13 -17.80 3.81
CA LEU A 64 -9.80 -18.30 4.14
C LEU A 64 -8.80 -18.01 3.03
N VAL A 65 -9.13 -18.35 1.78
CA VAL A 65 -8.24 -18.12 0.63
C VAL A 65 -7.99 -16.63 0.40
N LEU A 66 -9.03 -15.80 0.46
CA LEU A 66 -8.90 -14.35 0.31
C LEU A 66 -8.09 -13.71 1.44
N SER A 67 -8.23 -14.19 2.68
CA SER A 67 -7.44 -13.72 3.83
C SER A 67 -5.96 -14.05 3.67
N LEU A 68 -5.65 -15.26 3.18
CA LEU A 68 -4.27 -15.64 2.88
C LEU A 68 -3.72 -14.80 1.72
N LEU A 69 -4.52 -14.53 0.70
CA LEU A 69 -4.11 -13.71 -0.44
C LEU A 69 -3.77 -12.27 -0.04
N GLY A 70 -4.60 -11.61 0.76
CA GLY A 70 -4.32 -10.26 1.28
C GLY A 70 -3.05 -10.22 2.13
N PHE A 71 -2.94 -11.16 3.07
CA PHE A 71 -1.75 -11.26 3.93
C PHE A 71 -0.45 -11.47 3.15
N VAL A 72 -0.44 -12.44 2.22
CA VAL A 72 0.74 -12.71 1.37
C VAL A 72 1.04 -11.51 0.46
N GLY A 73 0.00 -10.84 -0.06
CA GLY A 73 0.13 -9.61 -0.83
C GLY A 73 0.89 -8.52 -0.04
N SER A 74 0.43 -8.23 1.18
CA SER A 74 1.05 -7.23 2.06
C SER A 74 2.51 -7.54 2.41
N ILE A 75 2.83 -8.82 2.69
CA ILE A 75 4.22 -9.27 2.93
C ILE A 75 5.09 -9.06 1.68
N SER A 76 4.58 -9.43 0.50
CA SER A 76 5.33 -9.31 -0.75
C SER A 76 5.70 -7.86 -1.05
N ILE A 77 4.74 -6.94 -0.88
CA ILE A 77 4.96 -5.49 -1.05
C ILE A 77 6.01 -4.97 -0.08
N SER A 78 5.91 -5.35 1.19
CA SER A 78 6.85 -4.94 2.24
C SER A 78 8.29 -5.36 1.93
N LYS A 79 8.48 -6.58 1.42
CA LYS A 79 9.80 -7.09 1.01
C LYS A 79 10.38 -6.38 -0.22
N PHE A 80 9.53 -5.90 -1.12
CA PHE A 80 9.96 -5.18 -2.31
C PHE A 80 10.35 -3.73 -1.99
N VAL A 81 9.59 -3.05 -1.14
CA VAL A 81 9.88 -1.67 -0.72
C VAL A 81 11.21 -1.54 0.03
N ALA A 82 11.57 -2.54 0.84
CA ALA A 82 12.81 -2.55 1.62
C ALA A 82 14.10 -2.62 0.77
N ARG A 83 14.02 -2.77 -0.56
CA ARG A 83 15.19 -2.95 -1.45
C ARG A 83 15.64 -1.68 -2.18
N ARG A 84 15.20 -0.48 -1.78
CA ARG A 84 15.77 0.74 -2.37
C ARG A 84 17.22 0.87 -1.92
N PRO A 85 18.20 0.95 -2.83
CA PRO A 85 19.59 1.15 -2.44
C PRO A 85 19.66 2.46 -1.66
N GLU A 86 20.19 2.40 -0.44
CA GLU A 86 20.69 3.56 0.28
C GLU A 86 21.49 4.39 -0.73
N GLU A 87 21.01 5.60 -1.04
CA GLU A 87 21.76 6.55 -1.84
C GLU A 87 23.04 6.83 -1.08
N HIS A 88 24.12 6.16 -1.48
CA HIS A 88 25.43 6.31 -0.87
C HIS A 88 25.91 7.72 -1.23
N VAL A 89 25.56 8.70 -0.39
CA VAL A 89 26.04 10.07 -0.49
C VAL A 89 27.57 9.97 -0.44
N ARG A 90 28.20 10.13 -1.60
CA ARG A 90 29.65 10.02 -1.74
C ARG A 90 30.27 11.22 -1.02
N PRO A 91 31.22 11.03 -0.08
CA PRO A 91 31.81 12.15 0.68
C PRO A 91 32.55 13.20 -0.19
N GLU A 92 32.76 12.95 -1.48
CA GLU A 92 33.60 13.79 -2.35
C GLU A 92 32.96 15.08 -2.88
N ASP A 93 31.67 15.34 -2.63
CA ASP A 93 31.04 16.63 -3.01
C ASP A 93 31.20 17.73 -1.95
N THR A 94 31.93 17.48 -0.86
CA THR A 94 32.44 18.55 0.01
C THR A 94 33.64 19.21 -0.67
N ILE A 95 33.35 20.10 -1.62
CA ILE A 95 34.31 20.96 -2.31
C ILE A 95 35.27 21.59 -1.31
N HIS A 96 36.54 21.18 -1.39
CA HIS A 96 37.66 22.05 -1.04
C HIS A 96 37.67 23.21 -2.04
N PRO A 97 37.53 24.47 -1.62
CA PRO A 97 37.70 25.60 -2.50
C PRO A 97 39.18 25.68 -2.88
N GLY A 98 39.51 25.13 -4.06
CA GLY A 98 40.76 25.39 -4.74
C GLY A 98 40.77 26.82 -5.26
N THR A 99 41.18 27.77 -4.41
CA THR A 99 41.67 29.08 -4.88
C THR A 99 43.11 28.89 -5.31
N LYS A 100 43.29 28.44 -6.56
CA LYS A 100 44.56 28.54 -7.28
C LYS A 100 44.58 29.93 -7.93
N GLY A 101 45.38 30.84 -7.40
CA GLY A 101 45.42 32.20 -7.93
C GLY A 101 46.39 33.12 -7.21
N GLU A 102 47.68 32.78 -7.22
CA GLU A 102 48.82 33.69 -6.99
C GLU A 102 50.05 32.87 -7.43
N GLY A 103 50.75 33.15 -8.52
CA GLY A 103 50.85 34.43 -9.21
C GLY A 103 51.86 35.36 -8.56
N GLU A 104 52.87 34.86 -7.86
CA GLU A 104 54.08 35.63 -7.51
C GLU A 104 55.29 34.86 -8.06
N SER A 105 55.89 35.38 -9.13
CA SER A 105 56.99 36.37 -9.08
C SER A 105 58.27 35.64 -8.69
N SER A 106 59.06 35.23 -9.69
CA SER A 106 60.28 35.95 -10.05
C SER A 106 61.24 36.06 -8.87
N GLU A 107 62.26 35.20 -8.85
CA GLU A 107 63.69 35.56 -8.86
C GLU A 107 64.57 34.30 -8.77
#